data_AF-A0A353T5F1-F1
#
_entry.id   AF-A0A353T5F1-F1
#
_cell.length_a   1.000
_cell.length_b   1.000
_cell.length_c   1.000
_cell.angle_alpha   90.00
_cell.angle_beta   90.00
_cell.angle_gamma   90.00
#
_symmetry.space_group_name_H-M   'P 1'
#
loop_
_entity.id
_entity.type
_entity.pdbx_description
1 polymer ?
#
loop_
_entity_poly.entity_id
_entity_poly.type
_entity_poly.pdbx_seq_one_letter_code
_entity_poly.pdbx_strand_id
1 'polypeptide(L)'
;MLPLWYVDETVRRALAEDVGKGDLTTNALVPGNLRAEAVIHSKGHGILAGMSAAERTFTYLDPEIEIQWQLVDGSQLSPGSVIARVKGQGQALLTGERIALNFLQRLSGVATATR
;
A
#
# COMPACT_ATOMS: atom_id res chain seq x y z
N MET A 1 -15.49 9.97 -0.66
CA MET A 1 -14.20 9.56 -1.26
C MET A 1 -13.30 10.78 -1.32
N LEU A 2 -12.01 10.64 -0.99
CA LEU A 2 -11.04 11.73 -1.15
C LEU A 2 -10.82 12.02 -2.64
N PRO A 3 -10.60 13.30 -3.04
CA PRO A 3 -10.22 13.61 -4.41
C PRO A 3 -8.89 12.95 -4.79
N LEU A 4 -8.83 12.29 -5.94
CA LEU A 4 -7.63 11.55 -6.36
C LEU A 4 -6.39 12.45 -6.48
N TRP A 5 -6.54 13.69 -6.96
CA TRP A 5 -5.42 14.64 -7.05
C TRP A 5 -4.74 14.90 -5.69
N TYR A 6 -5.51 14.89 -4.59
CA TYR A 6 -4.99 15.13 -3.25
C TYR A 6 -4.28 13.90 -2.69
N VAL A 7 -4.84 12.72 -2.95
CA VAL A 7 -4.19 11.43 -2.62
C VAL A 7 -2.87 11.32 -3.37
N ASP A 8 -2.86 11.64 -4.65
CA ASP A 8 -1.67 11.62 -5.52
C ASP A 8 -0.55 12.51 -5.01
N GLU A 9 -0.88 13.75 -4.67
CA GLU A 9 0.11 14.69 -4.13
C GLU A 9 0.71 14.17 -2.82
N THR A 10 -0.13 13.63 -1.94
CA THR A 10 0.29 13.11 -0.63
C THR A 10 1.18 11.88 -0.79
N VAL A 11 0.77 10.92 -1.64
CA VAL A 11 1.54 9.70 -1.94
C VAL A 11 2.87 10.04 -2.58
N ARG A 12 2.91 10.98 -3.54
CA ARG A 12 4.15 11.41 -4.19
C ARG A 12 5.13 12.03 -3.19
N ARG A 13 4.64 12.81 -2.22
CA ARG A 13 5.47 13.37 -1.15
C ARG A 13 6.03 12.29 -0.25
N ALA A 14 5.22 11.30 0.16
CA ALA A 14 5.66 10.18 0.98
C ALA A 14 6.70 9.30 0.25
N LEU A 15 6.50 9.02 -1.04
CA LEU A 15 7.48 8.33 -1.89
C LEU A 15 8.80 9.10 -1.96
N ALA A 16 8.75 10.42 -2.15
CA ALA A 16 9.95 11.25 -2.19
C ALA A 16 10.70 11.27 -0.85
N GLU A 17 9.99 11.17 0.28
CA GLU A 17 10.57 11.10 1.63
C GLU A 17 11.28 9.76 1.88
N ASP A 18 10.60 8.63 1.64
CA ASP A 18 11.10 7.30 2.04
C ASP A 18 12.07 6.71 0.99
N VAL A 19 11.79 6.93 -0.31
CA VAL A 19 12.58 6.36 -1.42
C VAL A 19 13.67 7.33 -1.88
N GLY A 20 13.39 8.64 -1.87
CA GLY A 20 14.35 9.68 -2.27
C GLY A 20 15.01 9.43 -3.63
N LYS A 21 16.29 9.06 -3.62
CA LYS A 21 17.09 8.76 -4.84
C LYS A 21 16.94 7.32 -5.36
N GLY A 22 16.19 6.47 -4.66
CA GLY A 22 15.95 5.07 -4.99
C GLY A 22 16.18 4.13 -3.81
N ASP A 23 15.51 2.98 -3.83
CA ASP A 23 15.72 1.90 -2.86
C ASP A 23 16.95 1.06 -3.26
N LEU A 24 18.13 1.44 -2.74
CA LEU A 24 19.40 0.79 -3.05
C LEU A 24 19.41 -0.70 -2.67
N THR A 25 18.75 -1.07 -1.57
CA THR A 25 18.77 -2.44 -1.06
C THR A 25 17.96 -3.34 -1.98
N THR A 26 16.74 -2.91 -2.31
CA THR A 26 15.86 -3.64 -3.22
C THR A 26 16.46 -3.71 -4.62
N ASN A 27 17.00 -2.60 -5.13
CA ASN A 27 17.62 -2.56 -6.45
C ASN A 27 18.86 -3.46 -6.57
N ALA A 28 19.61 -3.66 -5.48
CA ALA A 28 20.80 -4.52 -5.49
C ALA A 28 20.46 -6.01 -5.36
N LEU A 29 19.39 -6.35 -4.63
CA LEU A 29 19.09 -7.73 -4.26
C LEU A 29 17.97 -8.37 -5.10
N VAL A 30 17.12 -7.56 -5.73
CA VAL A 30 15.94 -8.04 -6.44
C VAL A 30 16.13 -7.83 -7.93
N PRO A 31 16.06 -8.90 -8.76
CA PRO A 31 16.13 -8.77 -10.21
C PRO A 31 15.02 -7.86 -10.75
N GLY A 32 15.36 -6.94 -11.65
CA GLY A 32 14.38 -5.99 -12.20
C GLY A 32 13.27 -6.64 -13.04
N ASN A 33 13.46 -7.89 -13.49
CA ASN A 33 12.45 -8.66 -14.21
C ASN A 33 11.64 -9.62 -13.32
N LEU A 34 11.90 -9.65 -12.01
CA LEU A 34 11.17 -10.52 -11.09
C LEU A 34 9.74 -9.99 -10.93
N ARG A 35 8.73 -10.81 -11.27
CA ARG A 35 7.34 -10.59 -10.87
C ARG A 35 7.04 -11.40 -9.60
N ALA A 36 6.29 -10.80 -8.68
CA ALA A 36 5.92 -11.42 -7.42
C ALA A 36 4.47 -11.11 -7.03
N GLU A 37 3.95 -11.85 -6.04
CA GLU A 37 2.66 -11.61 -5.41
C GLU A 37 2.89 -11.32 -3.91
N ALA A 38 2.25 -10.26 -3.41
CA ALA A 38 2.20 -9.90 -2.00
C ALA A 38 0.76 -9.96 -1.47
N VAL A 39 0.63 -10.29 -0.18
CA VAL A 39 -0.67 -10.34 0.51
C VAL A 39 -0.67 -9.36 1.68
N ILE A 40 -1.53 -8.36 1.61
CA ILE A 40 -1.77 -7.44 2.72
C ILE A 40 -2.83 -8.06 3.62
N HIS A 41 -2.48 -8.32 4.87
CA HIS A 41 -3.38 -8.87 5.88
C HIS A 41 -3.36 -8.03 7.16
N SER A 42 -4.49 -8.00 7.88
CA SER A 42 -4.54 -7.35 9.19
C SER A 42 -3.93 -8.24 10.26
N LYS A 43 -3.13 -7.64 11.15
CA LYS A 43 -2.63 -8.28 12.38
C LYS A 43 -3.46 -7.93 13.62
N GLY A 44 -4.43 -7.03 13.48
CA GLY A 44 -5.24 -6.51 14.58
C GLY A 44 -6.71 -6.40 14.23
N HIS A 45 -7.49 -6.01 15.23
CA HIS A 45 -8.89 -5.65 15.05
C HIS A 45 -9.01 -4.17 14.70
N GLY A 46 -10.01 -3.80 13.91
CA GLY A 46 -10.27 -2.39 13.60
C GLY A 46 -11.22 -2.17 12.43
N ILE A 47 -11.17 -0.97 11.86
CA ILE A 47 -11.90 -0.58 10.65
C ILE A 47 -10.88 -0.24 9.58
N LEU A 48 -11.01 -0.88 8.40
CA LEU A 48 -10.17 -0.59 7.24
C LEU A 48 -10.42 0.82 6.72
N ALA A 49 -9.35 1.59 6.51
CA ALA A 49 -9.42 2.86 5.79
C ALA A 49 -8.09 3.13 5.06
N GLY A 50 -8.18 3.80 3.90
CA GLY A 50 -7.00 4.28 3.17
C GLY A 50 -6.63 3.47 1.93
N MET A 51 -7.56 2.67 1.40
CA MET A 51 -7.31 1.84 0.21
C MET A 51 -6.78 2.63 -0.99
N SER A 52 -7.34 3.81 -1.26
CA SER A 52 -6.90 4.65 -2.39
C SER A 52 -5.44 5.09 -2.26
N ALA A 53 -4.96 5.42 -1.07
CA ALA A 53 -3.57 5.83 -0.87
C ALA A 53 -2.61 4.66 -1.10
N ALA A 54 -2.97 3.45 -0.62
CA ALA A 54 -2.20 2.25 -0.88
C ALA A 54 -2.18 1.87 -2.36
N GLU A 55 -3.34 1.93 -3.04
CA GLU A 55 -3.44 1.67 -4.47
C GLU A 55 -2.52 2.60 -5.28
N ARG A 56 -2.63 3.91 -5.03
CA ARG A 56 -1.81 4.90 -5.73
C ARG A 56 -0.33 4.72 -5.46
N THR A 57 0.06 4.34 -4.24
CA THR A 57 1.48 4.06 -3.90
C THR A 57 2.06 2.98 -4.83
N PHE A 58 1.36 1.86 -4.99
CA PHE A 58 1.80 0.78 -5.85
C PHE A 58 1.74 1.15 -7.34
N THR A 59 0.67 1.79 -7.80
CA THR A 59 0.52 2.20 -9.21
C THR A 59 1.57 3.23 -9.65
N TYR A 60 2.05 4.08 -8.72
CA TYR A 60 3.15 5.01 -9.01
C TYR A 60 4.49 4.30 -9.24
N LEU A 61 4.73 3.19 -8.56
CA LEU A 61 5.97 2.42 -8.66
C LEU A 61 5.94 1.41 -9.82
N ASP A 62 4.77 0.85 -10.11
CA ASP A 62 4.55 -0.09 -11.21
C ASP A 62 3.18 0.17 -11.87
N PRO A 63 3.15 0.81 -13.05
CA PRO A 63 1.90 1.06 -13.77
C PRO A 63 1.14 -0.20 -14.20
N GLU A 64 1.81 -1.36 -14.27
CA GLU A 64 1.21 -2.66 -14.61
C GLU A 64 0.79 -3.47 -13.37
N ILE A 65 0.82 -2.86 -12.18
CA ILE A 65 0.46 -3.55 -10.94
C ILE A 65 -1.02 -3.94 -10.92
N GLU A 66 -1.28 -5.19 -10.52
CA GLU A 66 -2.62 -5.71 -10.34
C GLU A 66 -2.95 -5.79 -8.85
N ILE A 67 -4.01 -5.09 -8.44
CA ILE A 67 -4.46 -5.09 -7.04
C ILE A 67 -5.86 -5.69 -6.96
N GLN A 68 -5.96 -6.82 -6.25
CA GLN A 68 -7.23 -7.48 -5.97
C GLN A 68 -7.64 -7.23 -4.52
N TRP A 69 -8.44 -6.18 -4.32
CA TRP A 69 -9.05 -5.86 -3.03
C TRP A 69 -10.06 -6.94 -2.61
N GLN A 70 -9.93 -7.45 -1.40
CA GLN A 70 -10.85 -8.42 -0.79
C GLN A 70 -11.84 -7.77 0.18
N LEU A 71 -11.49 -6.57 0.66
CA LEU A 71 -12.29 -5.74 1.56
C LEU A 71 -12.38 -4.32 1.00
N VAL A 72 -13.36 -3.56 1.47
CA VAL A 72 -13.56 -2.14 1.13
C VAL A 72 -13.38 -1.24 2.36
N ASP A 73 -13.02 0.03 2.16
CA ASP A 73 -12.94 1.02 3.25
C ASP A 73 -14.24 1.01 4.08
N GLY A 74 -14.12 1.01 5.41
CA GLY A 74 -15.22 0.86 6.36
C GLY A 74 -15.48 -0.58 6.80
N SER A 75 -14.86 -1.58 6.16
CA SER A 75 -14.96 -2.99 6.58
C SER A 75 -14.31 -3.23 7.94
N GLN A 76 -14.87 -4.15 8.72
CA GLN A 76 -14.24 -4.62 9.95
C GLN A 76 -13.03 -5.50 9.63
N LEU A 77 -11.95 -5.29 10.38
CA LEU A 77 -10.73 -6.06 10.35
C LEU A 77 -10.65 -6.95 11.58
N SER A 78 -10.15 -8.16 11.39
CA SER A 78 -9.73 -9.10 12.43
C SER A 78 -8.33 -9.63 12.08
N PRO A 79 -7.57 -10.16 13.06
CA PRO A 79 -6.30 -10.82 12.77
C PRO A 79 -6.48 -11.90 11.70
N GLY A 80 -5.66 -11.84 10.64
CA GLY A 80 -5.74 -12.75 9.49
C GLY A 80 -6.68 -12.30 8.37
N SER A 81 -7.47 -11.23 8.54
CA SER A 81 -8.28 -10.66 7.45
C SER A 81 -7.37 -10.29 6.27
N VAL A 82 -7.59 -10.93 5.13
CA VAL A 82 -6.91 -10.55 3.88
C VAL A 82 -7.55 -9.28 3.35
N ILE A 83 -6.77 -8.23 3.21
CA ILE A 83 -7.22 -6.91 2.75
C ILE A 83 -7.09 -6.83 1.23
N ALA A 84 -5.92 -7.22 0.70
CA ALA A 84 -5.64 -7.20 -0.73
C ALA A 84 -4.56 -8.22 -1.11
N ARG A 85 -4.61 -8.64 -2.38
CA ARG A 85 -3.51 -9.33 -3.07
C ARG A 85 -2.95 -8.39 -4.13
N VAL A 86 -1.63 -8.25 -4.18
CA VAL A 86 -0.93 -7.29 -5.06
C VAL A 86 0.07 -8.06 -5.90
N LYS A 87 -0.01 -7.95 -7.22
CA LYS A 87 0.88 -8.63 -8.17
C LYS A 87 1.55 -7.63 -9.09
N GLY A 88 2.87 -7.72 -9.24
CA GLY A 88 3.62 -6.78 -10.06
C GLY A 88 5.12 -7.02 -9.98
N GLN A 89 5.90 -6.01 -10.34
CA GLN A 89 7.36 -6.02 -10.20
C GLN A 89 7.76 -6.15 -8.74
N GLY A 90 8.64 -7.11 -8.44
CA GLY A 90 9.10 -7.38 -7.06
C GLY A 90 9.74 -6.16 -6.41
N GLN A 91 10.51 -5.38 -7.19
CA GLN A 91 11.11 -4.14 -6.71
C GLN A 91 10.05 -3.11 -6.29
N ALA A 92 9.00 -2.94 -7.08
CA ALA A 92 7.91 -2.01 -6.78
C ALA A 92 7.10 -2.43 -5.54
N LEU A 93 6.84 -3.74 -5.39
CA LEU A 93 6.14 -4.29 -4.24
C LEU A 93 6.89 -4.00 -2.94
N LEU A 94 8.21 -4.24 -2.91
CA LEU A 94 9.04 -4.02 -1.72
C LEU A 94 9.26 -2.52 -1.45
N THR A 95 9.55 -1.74 -2.49
CA THR A 95 9.76 -0.29 -2.35
C THR A 95 8.49 0.42 -1.83
N GLY A 96 7.31 0.00 -2.30
CA GLY A 96 6.04 0.61 -1.92
C GLY A 96 5.45 0.12 -0.60
N GLU A 97 5.95 -1.00 -0.07
CA GLU A 97 5.36 -1.70 1.09
C GLU A 97 5.19 -0.75 2.28
N ARG A 98 6.27 -0.11 2.71
CA ARG A 98 6.27 0.70 3.93
C ARG A 98 5.31 1.88 3.83
N ILE A 99 5.30 2.57 2.70
CA ILE A 99 4.44 3.72 2.47
C ILE A 99 2.97 3.31 2.42
N ALA A 100 2.64 2.26 1.66
CA ALA A 100 1.28 1.75 1.56
C ALA A 100 0.75 1.28 2.92
N LEU A 101 1.56 0.55 3.69
CA LEU A 101 1.19 0.09 5.03
C LEU A 101 1.07 1.25 6.02
N ASN A 102 1.94 2.27 5.96
CA ASN A 102 1.84 3.45 6.82
C ASN A 102 0.50 4.18 6.62
N PHE A 103 0.06 4.36 5.36
CA PHE A 103 -1.24 4.95 5.07
C PHE A 103 -2.38 4.10 5.63
N LEU A 104 -2.41 2.80 5.29
CA LEU A 104 -3.46 1.90 5.74
C LEU A 104 -3.54 1.84 7.27
N GLN A 105 -2.41 1.66 7.96
CA GLN A 105 -2.37 1.57 9.41
C GLN A 105 -2.81 2.86 10.07
N ARG A 106 -2.30 4.01 9.63
CA ARG A 106 -2.63 5.31 10.25
C ARG A 106 -4.09 5.66 10.05
N LEU A 107 -4.61 5.53 8.84
CA LEU A 107 -5.99 5.87 8.52
C LEU A 107 -6.96 4.87 9.16
N SER A 108 -6.65 3.57 9.12
CA SER A 108 -7.44 2.54 9.81
C SER A 108 -7.45 2.75 11.33
N GLY A 109 -6.33 3.18 11.92
CA GLY A 109 -6.25 3.52 13.34
C GLY A 109 -7.20 4.66 13.72
N VAL A 110 -7.26 5.73 12.91
CA VAL A 110 -8.21 6.84 13.12
C VAL A 110 -9.66 6.36 12.93
N ALA A 111 -9.94 5.60 11.87
CA ALA A 111 -11.28 5.07 11.60
C ALA A 111 -11.78 4.15 12.73
N THR A 112 -10.88 3.32 13.28
CA THR A 112 -11.16 2.44 14.42
C THR A 112 -11.45 3.24 15.68
N ALA A 113 -10.70 4.30 15.97
CA ALA A 113 -10.91 5.11 17.17
C ALA A 113 -12.18 5.98 17.11
N THR A 114 -12.71 6.24 15.91
CA THR A 114 -13.90 7.10 15.71
C THR A 114 -15.21 6.33 15.84
N ARG A 115 -15.18 5.01 15.70
CA ARG A 115 -16.37 4.14 15.69
C ARG A 115 -16.48 3.36 16.98
#